data_AF-A0A0B3VH89-F1
#
_entry.id   AF-A0A0B3VH89-F1
#
_cell.length_a   1.000
_cell.length_b   1.000
_cell.length_c   1.000
_cell.angle_alpha   90.00
_cell.angle_beta   90.00
_cell.angle_gamma   90.00
#
_symmetry.space_group_name_H-M   'P 1'
#
loop_
_entity.id
_entity.type
_entity.pdbx_description
1 polymer ?
#
loop_
_entity_poly.entity_id
_entity_poly.type
_entity_poly.pdbx_seq_one_letter_code
_entity_poly.pdbx_strand_id
1 'polypeptide(L)'
;MWSSYGVKFKCPTCNETFTVRTKYLLDKDSVTCSCCDYKFPDEVISNIKKSIQYASKAFVFVRDNDLSNKLEFDFLTIPKED
;
A
#
# COMPACT_ATOMS: atom_id res chain seq x y z
N MET A 1 -12.31 -4.95 13.13
CA MET A 1 -12.48 -3.64 12.46
C MET A 1 -11.19 -3.40 11.69
N TRP A 2 -11.13 -3.74 10.39
CA TRP A 2 -9.86 -3.71 9.63
C TRP A 2 -9.87 -2.47 8.73
N SER A 3 -9.01 -1.51 9.04
CA SER A 3 -8.65 -0.40 8.17
C SER A 3 -8.13 -0.97 6.85
N SER A 4 -8.72 -0.54 5.73
CA SER A 4 -8.22 -0.95 4.42
C SER A 4 -6.86 -0.31 4.18
N TYR A 5 -5.80 -1.11 4.06
CA TYR A 5 -4.47 -0.59 3.71
C TYR A 5 -4.45 -0.05 2.27
N GLY A 6 -3.69 1.02 2.05
CA GLY A 6 -3.41 1.49 0.70
C GLY A 6 -2.24 2.46 0.64
N VAL A 7 -1.82 2.71 -0.58
CA VAL A 7 -0.63 3.51 -0.89
C VAL A 7 -1.09 4.83 -1.47
N LYS A 8 -0.67 5.93 -0.85
CA LYS A 8 -0.96 7.29 -1.29
C LYS A 8 0.10 7.72 -2.30
N PHE A 9 -0.34 8.03 -3.51
CA PHE A 9 0.49 8.53 -4.59
C PHE A 9 0.27 10.04 -4.72
N LYS A 10 1.35 10.77 -4.99
CA LYS A 10 1.30 12.17 -5.41
C LYS A 10 1.89 12.26 -6.80
N CYS A 11 1.10 12.73 -7.76
CA CYS A 11 1.53 12.87 -9.13
C CYS A 11 2.58 13.98 -9.27
N PRO A 12 3.75 13.73 -9.87
CA PRO A 12 4.80 14.76 -9.99
C PRO A 12 4.48 15.83 -11.05
N THR A 13 3.55 15.58 -11.96
CA THR A 13 3.21 16.50 -13.06
C THR A 13 2.04 17.43 -12.70
N CYS A 14 0.96 16.90 -12.12
CA CYS A 14 -0.24 17.67 -11.80
C CYS A 14 -0.48 17.88 -10.29
N ASN A 15 0.41 17.37 -9.42
CA ASN A 15 0.28 17.39 -7.96
C ASN A 15 -0.96 16.69 -7.37
N GLU A 16 -1.79 16.06 -8.22
CA GLU A 16 -2.95 15.31 -7.78
C GLU A 16 -2.53 14.17 -6.85
N THR A 17 -3.32 13.97 -5.80
CA THR A 17 -3.06 12.97 -4.78
C THR A 17 -4.18 11.94 -4.76
N PHE A 18 -3.82 10.67 -4.90
CA PHE A 18 -4.79 9.59 -4.94
C PHE A 18 -4.28 8.37 -4.18
N THR A 19 -5.20 7.53 -3.74
CA THR A 19 -4.88 6.36 -2.92
C THR A 19 -5.28 5.08 -3.64
N VAL A 20 -4.36 4.15 -3.79
CA VAL A 20 -4.63 2.82 -4.35
C VAL A 20 -4.64 1.81 -3.21
N ARG A 21 -5.75 1.09 -3.03
CA ARG A 21 -5.83 0.02 -2.02
C ARG A 21 -4.82 -1.07 -2.35
N THR A 22 -4.11 -1.58 -1.35
CA THR A 22 -3.02 -2.56 -1.53
C THR A 22 -3.49 -3.80 -2.30
N LYS A 23 -4.70 -4.30 -2.01
CA LYS A 23 -5.29 -5.44 -2.73
C LYS A 23 -5.39 -5.23 -4.24
N TYR A 24 -5.70 -4.01 -4.69
CA TYR A 24 -5.78 -3.70 -6.12
C TYR A 24 -4.40 -3.44 -6.71
N LEU A 25 -3.48 -2.88 -5.92
CA LEU A 25 -2.13 -2.60 -6.37
C LEU A 25 -1.35 -3.88 -6.68
N LEU A 26 -1.56 -4.96 -5.92
CA LEU A 26 -0.89 -6.25 -6.15
C LEU A 26 -1.16 -6.80 -7.55
N ASP A 27 -2.38 -6.65 -8.05
CA ASP A 27 -2.85 -7.19 -9.35
C ASP A 27 -2.60 -6.23 -10.54
N LYS A 28 -1.96 -5.07 -10.33
CA LYS A 28 -1.77 -4.05 -11.38
C LYS A 28 -0.31 -3.95 -11.81
N ASP A 29 -0.03 -4.01 -13.10
CA ASP A 29 1.34 -3.87 -13.60
C ASP A 29 1.86 -2.43 -13.55
N SER A 30 0.95 -1.46 -13.60
CA SER A 30 1.29 -0.04 -13.60
C SER A 30 0.28 0.81 -12.84
N VAL A 31 0.71 1.99 -12.39
CA VAL A 31 -0.15 3.02 -11.83
C VAL A 31 -0.04 4.27 -12.70
N THR A 32 -1.17 4.79 -13.14
CA THR A 32 -1.28 6.02 -13.91
C THR A 32 -2.09 7.06 -13.14
N CYS A 33 -1.71 8.33 -13.27
CA CYS A 33 -2.51 9.43 -12.76
C CYS A 33 -3.71 9.67 -13.69
N SER A 34 -4.93 9.67 -13.16
CA SER A 34 -6.16 9.89 -13.95
C SER A 34 -6.30 11.31 -14.52
N CYS A 35 -5.56 12.29 -13.99
CA CYS A 35 -5.69 13.69 -14.41
C CYS A 35 -4.79 14.05 -15.59
N CYS A 36 -3.66 13.36 -15.78
CA CYS A 36 -2.64 13.75 -16.75
C CYS A 36 -1.92 12.56 -17.40
N ASP A 37 -2.43 11.34 -17.17
CA ASP A 37 -1.92 10.07 -17.69
C ASP A 37 -0.45 9.77 -17.37
N TYR A 38 0.16 10.51 -16.44
CA TYR A 38 1.51 10.22 -15.98
C TYR A 38 1.59 8.81 -15.41
N LYS A 39 2.45 7.97 -16.01
CA LYS A 39 2.73 6.61 -15.56
C LYS A 39 3.87 6.62 -14.55
N PHE A 40 3.64 6.07 -13.37
CA PHE A 40 4.69 5.88 -12.38
C PHE A 40 5.72 4.84 -12.87
N PRO A 41 7.02 4.98 -12.53
CA PRO A 41 8.05 4.01 -12.95
C PRO A 41 7.73 2.60 -12.47
N ASP A 42 7.87 1.62 -13.35
CA ASP A 42 7.53 0.21 -13.06
C ASP A 42 8.37 -0.35 -11.89
N GLU A 43 9.62 0.10 -11.74
CA GLU A 43 10.48 -0.25 -10.61
C GLU A 43 9.89 0.22 -9.26
N VAL A 44 9.33 1.43 -9.21
CA VAL A 44 8.69 1.98 -8.02
C VAL A 44 7.49 1.11 -7.64
N ILE A 45 6.66 0.74 -8.61
CA ILE A 45 5.49 -0.11 -8.38
C ILE A 45 5.92 -1.51 -7.92
N SER A 46 6.94 -2.09 -8.53
CA SER A 46 7.51 -3.39 -8.15
C SER A 46 8.04 -3.39 -6.70
N ASN A 47 8.77 -2.34 -6.31
CA ASN A 47 9.29 -2.21 -4.95
C ASN A 47 8.17 -2.03 -3.92
N ILE A 48 7.13 -1.26 -4.23
CA ILE A 48 5.95 -1.12 -3.35
C ILE A 48 5.25 -2.49 -3.17
N LYS A 49 5.06 -3.26 -4.25
CA LYS A 49 4.46 -4.61 -4.16
C LYS A 49 5.28 -5.53 -3.25
N LYS A 50 6.61 -5.54 -3.39
CA LYS A 50 7.50 -6.33 -2.53
C LYS A 50 7.37 -5.93 -1.07
N SER A 51 7.34 -4.63 -0.77
CA SER A 51 7.14 -4.13 0.60
C SER A 51 5.80 -4.59 1.20
N ILE A 52 4.71 -4.54 0.43
CA ILE A 52 3.39 -5.04 0.86
C ILE A 52 3.46 -6.56 1.17
N GLN A 53 4.13 -7.34 0.31
CA GLN A 53 4.28 -8.78 0.53
C GLN A 53 5.10 -9.09 1.78
N TYR A 54 6.22 -8.41 2.00
CA TYR A 54 7.06 -8.62 3.19
C TYR A 54 6.34 -8.20 4.47
N ALA A 55 5.65 -7.06 4.46
CA ALA A 55 4.81 -6.61 5.57
C ALA A 55 3.72 -7.66 5.91
N SER A 56 3.04 -8.18 4.88
CA SER A 56 2.00 -9.21 5.06
C SER A 56 2.57 -10.48 5.68
N LYS A 57 3.75 -10.93 5.23
CA LYS A 57 4.45 -12.10 5.80
C LYS A 57 4.85 -11.88 7.25
N ALA A 58 5.37 -10.70 7.59
CA ALA A 58 5.74 -10.36 8.96
C ALA A 58 4.53 -10.35 9.90
N PHE A 59 3.40 -9.81 9.45
CA PHE A 59 2.15 -9.81 10.21
C PHE A 59 1.65 -11.23 10.48
N VAL A 60 1.63 -12.09 9.44
CA VAL A 60 1.25 -13.50 9.58
C VAL A 60 2.15 -14.22 10.57
N PHE A 61 3.48 -14.01 10.48
CA PHE A 61 4.42 -14.61 11.41
C PHE A 61 4.17 -14.21 12.86
N VAL A 62 3.96 -12.91 13.13
CA VAL A 62 3.67 -12.41 14.48
C VAL A 62 2.37 -12.98 15.03
N ARG A 63 1.32 -13.03 14.21
CA ARG A 63 0.04 -13.62 14.58
C ARG A 63 0.19 -15.10 14.93
N ASP A 64 0.85 -15.87 14.06
CA ASP A 64 0.96 -17.33 14.19
C ASP A 64 1.89 -17.74 15.35
N ASN A 65 2.73 -16.83 15.85
CA ASN A 65 3.62 -17.05 17.00
C ASN A 65 3.17 -16.32 18.28
N ASP A 66 1.94 -15.78 18.32
CA ASP A 66 1.37 -15.04 19.46
C ASP A 66 2.27 -13.90 19.98
N LEU A 67 2.91 -13.19 19.05
CA LEU A 67 3.79 -12.05 19.35
C LEU A 67 3.04 -10.71 19.34
N SER A 68 1.72 -10.72 19.13
CA SER A 68 0.87 -9.53 18.98
C SER A 68 0.92 -8.58 20.19
N ASN A 69 1.17 -9.12 21.39
CA ASN A 69 1.30 -8.33 22.63
C ASN A 69 2.74 -7.82 22.87
N LYS A 70 3.69 -8.19 22.00
CA LYS A 70 5.11 -7.83 22.09
C LYS A 70 5.58 -6.94 20.94
N LEU A 71 4.80 -6.87 19.86
CA LEU A 71 5.13 -6.12 18.65
C LEU A 71 3.87 -5.42 18.13
N GLU A 72 3.98 -4.12 17.91
CA GLU A 72 2.95 -3.31 17.28
C GLU A 72 3.38 -3.00 15.84
N PHE A 73 2.49 -3.25 14.88
CA PHE A 73 2.70 -2.93 13.48
C PHE A 73 1.88 -1.70 13.09
N ASP A 74 2.55 -0.57 12.92
CA ASP A 74 1.92 0.64 12.40
C ASP A 74 2.07 0.69 10.87
N PHE A 75 1.28 -0.13 10.17
CA PHE A 75 1.24 -0.09 8.71
C PHE A 75 0.17 0.88 8.24
N LEU A 76 0.59 1.96 7.56
CA LEU A 76 -0.19 2.85 6.66
C LEU A 76 -1.70 2.56 6.65
N THR A 77 -2.35 2.89 7.77
CA THR A 77 -3.77 2.71 7.92
C THR A 77 -4.45 3.87 7.18
N ILE A 78 -5.27 3.55 6.18
CA ILE A 78 -6.18 4.55 5.65
C ILE A 78 -7.28 4.71 6.69
N PRO A 79 -7.53 5.92 7.22
CA PRO A 79 -8.70 6.18 8.03
C PRO A 79 -9.95 5.71 7.27
N LYS A 80 -10.88 5.07 7.96
CA LYS A 80 -12.18 4.79 7.36
C LYS A 80 -12.84 6.17 7.13
N GLU A 81 -13.17 6.51 5.88
CA GLU A 81 -14.06 7.65 5.64
C GLU A 81 -15.43 7.27 6.20
N ASP A 82 -15.95 8.10 7.11
CA ASP A 82 -17.28 7.98 7.73
C ASP A 82 -18.40 8.28 6.73
#